data_AF-A0A3L7WK23-F1
#
_entry.id   AF-A0A3L7WK23-F1
#
_cell.length_a   1.000
_cell.length_b   1.000
_cell.length_c   1.000
_cell.angle_alpha   90.00
_cell.angle_beta   90.00
_cell.angle_gamma   90.00
#
_symmetry.space_group_name_H-M   'P 1'
#
loop_
_entity.id
_entity.type
_entity.pdbx_description
1 polymer ?
#
loop_
_entity_poly.entity_id
_entity_poly.type
_entity_poly.pdbx_seq_one_letter_code
_entity_poly.pdbx_strand_id
1 'polypeptide(L)'
;MCDVCPHRGCAGCKRRYRRVFEQTCTTVENIINPIGVPLAGGGEQCLATFLDRPNRFVAVVQLADGTITKAHIADRGRLVETLQPGVCICLVARPGEKRATQWQAAAAQRANGSWASLDTLLPNRLMKRVLAAHLIPELPVYTDVRSEVNVGASRFDFVLAGGPQDIILEVKSAGRLHPDAMTASVPDAPSSRAARHVDELATLASQGQPTVLVVVAQATVTRTAIDGDIDPVLASAVSNAHAAGVHVVGVSARFDRNGLYFEHTVACIIHHSPNP
;
A
#
# COMPACT_ATOMS: atom_id res chain seq x y z
N MET A 1 -40.52 14.10 -15.01
CA MET A 1 -41.49 14.78 -14.12
C MET A 1 -41.20 14.28 -12.72
N CYS A 2 -40.91 15.18 -11.77
CA CYS A 2 -40.71 14.86 -10.36
C CYS A 2 -41.67 15.75 -9.57
N ASP A 3 -42.66 15.13 -8.94
CA ASP A 3 -43.79 15.77 -8.26
C ASP A 3 -43.49 16.07 -6.79
N VAL A 4 -42.70 17.11 -6.49
CA VAL A 4 -42.64 17.65 -5.13
C VAL A 4 -42.31 19.16 -5.09
N CYS A 5 -43.21 20.04 -5.53
CA CYS A 5 -43.31 21.43 -5.03
C CYS A 5 -44.55 22.17 -5.58
N PRO A 6 -45.48 22.69 -4.75
CA PRO A 6 -46.70 23.34 -5.24
C PRO A 6 -46.60 24.86 -5.46
N HIS A 7 -45.42 25.49 -5.37
CA HIS A 7 -45.30 26.94 -5.54
C HIS A 7 -44.55 27.34 -6.82
N ARG A 8 -45.30 27.78 -7.82
CA ARG A 8 -44.77 28.51 -8.99
C ARG A 8 -44.27 29.89 -8.53
N GLY A 9 -43.00 30.20 -8.81
CA GLY A 9 -42.59 31.59 -9.00
C GLY A 9 -41.61 32.24 -8.02
N CYS A 10 -40.68 31.51 -7.38
CA CYS A 10 -39.57 32.18 -6.68
C CYS A 10 -38.27 32.17 -7.50
N ALA A 11 -37.86 33.35 -7.98
CA ALA A 11 -36.60 33.58 -8.69
C ALA A 11 -35.33 33.33 -7.83
N GLY A 12 -35.47 32.93 -6.56
CA GLY A 12 -34.38 32.60 -5.65
C GLY A 12 -33.82 31.18 -5.74
N CYS A 13 -34.52 30.23 -6.36
CA CYS A 13 -34.09 28.81 -6.37
C CYS A 13 -33.04 28.49 -7.47
N LYS A 14 -32.87 29.37 -8.47
CA LYS A 14 -31.97 29.12 -9.61
C LYS A 14 -30.48 29.41 -9.34
N ARG A 15 -30.10 29.98 -8.19
CA ARG A 15 -28.68 30.26 -7.86
C ARG A 15 -28.01 29.20 -6.98
N ARG A 16 -28.77 28.34 -6.28
CA ARG A 16 -28.17 27.26 -5.45
C ARG A 16 -27.90 25.97 -6.22
N TYR A 17 -28.63 25.72 -7.30
CA TYR A 17 -28.44 24.50 -8.11
C TYR A 17 -27.32 24.58 -9.15
N ARG A 18 -26.82 25.78 -9.47
CA ARG A 18 -25.71 25.94 -10.43
C ARG A 18 -24.32 25.70 -9.82
N ARG A 19 -24.18 25.75 -8.49
CA ARG A 19 -22.90 25.50 -7.79
C ARG A 19 -22.66 24.06 -7.37
N VAL A 20 -23.70 23.22 -7.35
CA VAL A 20 -23.59 21.79 -7.00
C VAL A 20 -23.29 20.94 -8.26
N PHE A 21 -23.58 21.46 -9.46
CA PHE A 21 -23.35 20.75 -10.73
C PHE A 21 -21.99 21.04 -11.38
N GLU A 22 -21.18 21.94 -10.84
CA GLU A 22 -19.78 22.14 -11.26
C GLU A 22 -18.79 21.27 -10.45
N GLN A 23 -19.23 20.64 -9.36
CA GLN A 23 -18.40 19.73 -8.55
C GLN A 23 -18.45 18.25 -8.99
N THR A 24 -19.23 17.91 -10.02
CA THR A 24 -19.33 16.55 -10.57
C THR A 24 -18.63 16.38 -11.92
N CYS A 25 -17.89 17.39 -12.39
CA CYS A 25 -17.01 17.27 -13.57
C CYS A 25 -15.59 16.78 -13.24
N THR A 26 -15.31 16.38 -11.99
CA THR A 26 -14.01 15.80 -11.60
C THR A 26 -13.86 14.32 -11.95
N THR A 27 -14.91 13.66 -12.46
CA THR A 27 -14.93 12.22 -12.69
C THR A 27 -14.38 11.79 -14.05
N VAL A 28 -14.19 12.72 -14.99
CA VAL A 28 -13.76 12.38 -16.38
C VAL A 28 -12.29 12.71 -16.65
N GLU A 29 -11.71 13.71 -15.97
CA GLU A 29 -10.31 14.10 -16.17
C GLU A 29 -9.31 13.18 -15.44
N ASN A 30 -9.75 12.47 -14.38
CA ASN A 30 -8.92 11.47 -13.68
C ASN A 30 -8.74 10.15 -14.45
N ILE A 31 -9.37 10.01 -15.63
CA ILE A 31 -9.22 8.82 -16.49
C ILE A 31 -7.86 8.85 -17.24
N ILE A 32 -7.16 9.99 -17.28
CA ILE A 32 -6.01 10.15 -18.18
C ILE A 32 -4.67 9.77 -17.53
N ASN A 33 -4.57 9.61 -16.21
CA ASN A 33 -3.35 9.08 -15.59
C ASN A 33 -3.64 8.25 -14.32
N PRO A 34 -3.27 6.97 -14.27
CA PRO A 34 -3.43 6.18 -13.06
C PRO A 34 -2.59 6.78 -11.92
N ILE A 35 -3.16 6.90 -10.71
CA ILE A 35 -2.40 7.26 -9.52
C ILE A 35 -1.44 6.11 -9.21
N GLY A 36 -0.16 6.31 -9.50
CA GLY A 36 0.87 5.32 -9.24
C GLY A 36 2.17 5.89 -8.74
N VAL A 37 3.10 5.04 -8.33
CA VAL A 37 4.44 5.46 -7.89
C VAL A 37 5.48 4.59 -8.56
N PRO A 38 6.58 5.18 -9.05
CA PRO A 38 7.60 4.41 -9.75
C PRO A 38 8.42 3.57 -8.76
N LEU A 39 8.95 2.46 -9.26
CA LEU A 39 9.90 1.65 -8.51
C LEU A 39 11.11 2.48 -8.09
N ALA A 40 11.52 2.34 -6.82
CA ALA A 40 12.68 3.01 -6.25
C ALA A 40 12.83 4.50 -6.64
N GLY A 41 11.71 5.24 -6.75
CA GLY A 41 11.74 6.69 -7.03
C GLY A 41 11.95 7.09 -8.49
N GLY A 42 11.92 6.16 -9.45
CA GLY A 42 11.82 6.49 -10.88
C GLY A 42 13.14 6.79 -11.60
N GLY A 43 14.25 6.20 -11.16
CA GLY A 43 15.51 6.22 -11.91
C GLY A 43 15.46 5.34 -13.16
N GLU A 44 16.49 5.44 -14.00
CA GLU A 44 16.69 4.56 -15.16
C GLU A 44 16.70 3.09 -14.73
N GLN A 45 16.07 2.22 -15.53
CA GLN A 45 15.93 0.81 -15.22
C GLN A 45 16.80 -0.05 -16.12
N CYS A 46 17.39 -1.10 -15.54
CA CYS A 46 18.00 -2.17 -16.31
C CYS A 46 17.71 -3.54 -15.70
N LEU A 47 17.74 -4.58 -16.54
CA LEU A 47 17.61 -5.96 -16.10
C LEU A 47 18.99 -6.55 -15.80
N ALA A 48 19.05 -7.37 -14.76
CA ALA A 48 20.26 -8.06 -14.35
C ALA A 48 19.94 -9.47 -13.82
N THR A 49 20.92 -10.36 -13.87
CA THR A 49 20.84 -11.69 -13.29
C THR A 49 21.34 -11.64 -11.85
N PHE A 50 20.53 -12.11 -10.89
CA PHE A 50 20.94 -12.25 -9.51
C PHE A 50 21.99 -13.35 -9.35
N LEU A 51 23.08 -13.05 -8.63
CA LEU A 51 24.14 -14.01 -8.36
C LEU A 51 24.18 -14.41 -6.88
N ASP A 52 24.23 -13.43 -5.98
CA ASP A 52 24.39 -13.67 -4.55
C ASP A 52 23.86 -12.50 -3.69
N ARG A 53 23.60 -12.75 -2.42
CA ARG A 53 23.21 -11.75 -1.41
C ARG A 53 24.10 -11.91 -0.17
N PRO A 54 25.32 -11.34 -0.18
CA PRO A 54 26.29 -11.52 0.91
C PRO A 54 25.82 -10.96 2.25
N ASN A 55 24.85 -10.03 2.25
CA ASN A 55 24.17 -9.58 3.46
C ASN A 55 22.78 -9.05 3.11
N ARG A 56 21.96 -8.75 4.13
CA ARG A 56 20.57 -8.33 3.96
C ARG A 56 20.33 -7.05 3.14
N PHE A 57 21.37 -6.26 2.84
CA PHE A 57 21.25 -4.98 2.13
C PHE A 57 21.93 -4.96 0.75
N VAL A 58 22.64 -6.02 0.35
CA VAL A 58 23.44 -6.03 -0.88
C VAL A 58 23.10 -7.25 -1.73
N ALA A 59 22.69 -7.02 -2.97
CA ALA A 59 22.68 -8.01 -4.04
C ALA A 59 23.95 -7.86 -4.89
N VAL A 60 24.56 -8.98 -5.26
CA VAL A 60 25.54 -9.09 -6.34
C VAL A 60 24.78 -9.56 -7.58
N VAL A 61 24.94 -8.83 -8.68
CA VAL A 61 24.18 -9.03 -9.91
C VAL A 61 25.07 -8.91 -11.13
N GLN A 62 24.71 -9.59 -12.21
CA GLN A 62 25.34 -9.49 -13.51
C GLN A 62 24.45 -8.72 -14.49
N LEU A 63 24.97 -7.65 -15.06
CA LEU A 63 24.31 -6.87 -16.10
C LEU A 63 24.34 -7.58 -17.46
N ALA A 64 23.56 -7.08 -18.42
CA ALA A 64 23.46 -7.67 -19.76
C ALA A 64 24.79 -7.70 -20.56
N ASP A 65 25.72 -6.79 -20.26
CA ASP A 65 27.06 -6.73 -20.86
C ASP A 65 28.07 -7.70 -20.17
N GLY A 66 27.61 -8.46 -19.17
CA GLY A 66 28.44 -9.36 -18.38
C GLY A 66 29.07 -8.72 -17.14
N THR A 67 28.96 -7.40 -16.95
CA THR A 67 29.53 -6.68 -15.81
C THR A 67 28.89 -7.15 -14.50
N ILE A 68 29.72 -7.52 -13.52
CA ILE A 68 29.27 -7.84 -12.16
C ILE A 68 29.31 -6.59 -11.30
N THR A 69 28.18 -6.25 -10.67
CA THR A 69 28.06 -5.08 -9.80
C THR A 69 27.23 -5.37 -8.54
N LYS A 70 27.14 -4.38 -7.65
CA LYS A 70 26.38 -4.44 -6.41
C LYS A 70 25.16 -3.52 -6.48
N ALA A 71 24.04 -4.00 -5.97
CA ALA A 71 22.81 -3.23 -5.82
C ALA A 71 22.32 -3.26 -4.36
N HIS A 72 21.77 -2.15 -3.89
CA HIS A 72 21.15 -2.06 -2.58
C HIS A 72 19.77 -2.74 -2.59
N ILE A 73 19.47 -3.54 -1.56
CA ILE A 73 18.15 -4.13 -1.31
C ILE A 73 17.49 -3.37 -0.15
N ALA A 74 16.30 -2.81 -0.37
CA ALA A 74 15.57 -2.08 0.66
C ALA A 74 14.86 -3.02 1.65
N ASP A 75 14.48 -4.20 1.20
CA ASP A 75 13.86 -5.24 2.01
C ASP A 75 14.90 -6.02 2.85
N ARG A 76 14.68 -6.04 4.16
CA ARG A 76 15.55 -6.72 5.15
C ARG A 76 15.14 -8.18 5.39
N GLY A 77 14.02 -8.60 4.82
CA GLY A 77 13.51 -9.97 4.90
C GLY A 77 14.49 -10.99 4.35
N ARG A 78 14.23 -12.27 4.60
CA ARG A 78 15.14 -13.36 4.17
C ARG A 78 15.17 -13.50 2.65
N LEU A 79 14.06 -13.25 1.96
CA LEU A 79 13.92 -13.27 0.49
C LEU A 79 14.42 -14.54 -0.19
N VAL A 80 14.52 -15.67 0.52
CA VAL A 80 15.14 -16.92 0.01
C VAL A 80 14.36 -17.49 -1.18
N GLU A 81 13.05 -17.32 -1.18
CA GLU A 81 12.18 -17.76 -2.29
C GLU A 81 12.16 -16.76 -3.46
N THR A 82 12.50 -15.49 -3.19
CA THR A 82 12.45 -14.41 -4.19
C THR A 82 13.79 -14.19 -4.90
N LEU A 83 14.90 -14.41 -4.19
CA LEU A 83 16.26 -14.14 -4.65
C LEU A 83 17.08 -15.43 -4.70
N GLN A 84 16.80 -16.26 -5.70
CA GLN A 84 17.60 -17.44 -6.03
C GLN A 84 18.60 -17.10 -7.14
N PRO A 85 19.83 -17.64 -7.12
CA PRO A 85 20.80 -17.45 -8.20
C PRO A 85 20.18 -17.73 -9.57
N GLY A 86 20.40 -16.83 -10.53
CA GLY A 86 19.82 -16.90 -11.87
C GLY A 86 18.50 -16.13 -12.04
N VAL A 87 17.85 -15.68 -10.95
CA VAL A 87 16.63 -14.87 -11.05
C VAL A 87 16.89 -13.54 -11.75
N CYS A 88 16.00 -13.17 -12.66
CA CYS A 88 16.00 -11.84 -13.29
C CYS A 88 15.53 -10.78 -12.27
N ILE A 89 16.32 -9.72 -12.12
CA ILE A 89 16.06 -8.58 -11.23
C ILE A 89 15.99 -7.29 -12.06
N CYS A 90 15.03 -6.43 -11.72
CA CYS A 90 14.98 -5.06 -12.18
C CYS A 90 15.78 -4.17 -11.22
N LEU A 91 16.83 -3.54 -11.74
CA LEU A 91 17.61 -2.51 -11.05
C LEU A 91 17.09 -1.13 -11.43
N VAL A 92 17.16 -0.22 -10.47
CA VAL A 92 16.89 1.21 -10.68
C VAL A 92 18.13 2.01 -10.32
N ALA A 93 18.59 2.86 -11.24
CA ALA A 93 19.73 3.74 -11.05
C ALA A 93 19.44 4.73 -9.92
N ARG A 94 20.35 4.77 -8.93
CA ARG A 94 20.29 5.65 -7.76
C ARG A 94 21.70 6.13 -7.38
N PRO A 95 22.38 6.86 -8.29
CA PRO A 95 23.69 7.42 -7.99
C PRO A 95 23.58 8.47 -6.88
N GLY A 96 24.66 8.64 -6.12
CA GLY A 96 24.78 9.70 -5.12
C GLY A 96 26.08 9.58 -4.36
N GLU A 97 26.70 10.72 -4.04
CA GLU A 97 28.03 10.78 -3.42
C GLU A 97 28.12 10.00 -2.09
N LYS A 98 27.01 9.90 -1.35
CA LYS A 98 26.92 9.19 -0.07
C LYS A 98 26.51 7.72 -0.21
N ARG A 99 26.26 7.22 -1.43
CA ARG A 99 25.80 5.82 -1.64
C ARG A 99 26.96 4.93 -2.04
N ALA A 100 27.06 3.78 -1.38
CA ALA A 100 28.03 2.74 -1.72
C ALA A 100 27.67 1.94 -2.99
N THR A 101 26.45 2.12 -3.52
CA THR A 101 25.96 1.40 -4.72
C THR A 101 25.28 2.39 -5.66
N GLN A 102 25.46 2.17 -6.96
CA GLN A 102 24.81 2.95 -8.02
C GLN A 102 23.39 2.46 -8.33
N TRP A 103 23.04 1.26 -7.85
CA TRP A 103 21.81 0.56 -8.18
C TRP A 103 21.00 0.24 -6.93
N GLN A 104 19.68 0.28 -7.05
CA GLN A 104 18.77 -0.36 -6.11
C GLN A 104 18.10 -1.54 -6.80
N ALA A 105 18.16 -2.73 -6.20
CA ALA A 105 17.35 -3.86 -6.62
C ALA A 105 15.89 -3.57 -6.25
N ALA A 106 15.04 -3.38 -7.24
CA ALA A 106 13.70 -2.83 -7.05
C ALA A 106 12.59 -3.87 -7.21
N ALA A 107 12.79 -4.87 -8.09
CA ALA A 107 11.88 -6.00 -8.24
C ALA A 107 12.64 -7.25 -8.69
N ALA A 108 12.11 -8.42 -8.36
CA ALA A 108 12.61 -9.71 -8.82
C ALA A 108 11.50 -10.46 -9.58
N GLN A 109 11.86 -11.17 -10.63
CA GLN A 109 10.92 -11.97 -11.41
C GLN A 109 10.64 -13.30 -10.70
N ARG A 110 9.37 -13.67 -10.59
CA ARG A 110 8.92 -14.98 -10.10
C ARG A 110 8.99 -16.02 -11.23
N ALA A 111 8.96 -17.30 -10.86
CA ALA A 111 8.98 -18.41 -11.81
C ALA A 111 7.83 -18.37 -12.84
N ASN A 112 6.68 -17.77 -12.49
CA ASN A 112 5.54 -17.59 -13.39
C ASN A 112 5.65 -16.35 -14.30
N GLY A 113 6.80 -15.66 -14.32
CA GLY A 113 7.05 -14.46 -15.13
C GLY A 113 6.57 -13.14 -14.53
N SER A 114 5.75 -13.17 -13.47
CA SER A 114 5.31 -11.97 -12.74
C SER A 114 6.45 -11.35 -11.92
N TRP A 115 6.26 -10.14 -11.41
CA TRP A 115 7.26 -9.42 -10.62
C TRP A 115 6.87 -9.38 -9.13
N ALA A 116 7.85 -9.47 -8.25
CA ALA A 116 7.74 -9.18 -6.83
C ALA A 116 8.54 -7.91 -6.49
N SER A 117 7.93 -6.96 -5.80
CA SER A 117 8.64 -5.77 -5.32
C SER A 117 9.67 -6.15 -4.25
N LEU A 118 10.85 -5.52 -4.33
CA LEU A 118 11.88 -5.55 -3.29
C LEU A 118 11.92 -4.23 -2.51
N ASP A 119 10.94 -3.36 -2.75
CA ASP A 119 10.84 -2.01 -2.23
C ASP A 119 9.70 -1.90 -1.22
N THR A 120 10.04 -2.10 0.06
CA THR A 120 9.08 -2.15 1.18
C THR A 120 8.33 -0.83 1.42
N LEU A 121 8.86 0.29 0.92
CA LEU A 121 8.22 1.61 1.06
C LEU A 121 7.33 1.97 -0.14
N LEU A 122 7.20 1.08 -1.12
CA LEU A 122 6.39 1.32 -2.32
C LEU A 122 4.89 1.48 -1.98
N PRO A 123 4.28 0.64 -1.13
CA PRO A 123 2.88 0.80 -0.73
C PRO A 123 2.64 2.12 0.00
N ASN A 124 3.51 2.52 0.94
CA ASN A 124 3.39 3.79 1.66
C ASN A 124 3.46 4.98 0.69
N ARG A 125 4.38 4.95 -0.28
CA ARG A 125 4.47 5.98 -1.32
C ARG A 125 3.18 6.06 -2.15
N LEU A 126 2.61 4.92 -2.53
CA LEU A 126 1.31 4.90 -3.22
C LEU A 126 0.23 5.51 -2.34
N MET A 127 0.11 5.05 -1.10
CA MET A 127 -0.91 5.51 -0.17
C MET A 127 -0.85 7.01 0.08
N LYS A 128 0.35 7.59 0.19
CA LYS A 128 0.49 9.05 0.29
C LYS A 128 -0.20 9.79 -0.86
N ARG A 129 -0.08 9.30 -2.10
CA ARG A 129 -0.74 9.89 -3.28
C ARG A 129 -2.24 9.64 -3.28
N VAL A 130 -2.66 8.42 -2.93
CA VAL A 130 -4.07 8.02 -2.86
C VAL A 130 -4.84 8.84 -1.82
N LEU A 131 -4.24 9.04 -0.65
CA LEU A 131 -4.78 9.85 0.44
C LEU A 131 -4.84 11.34 0.05
N ALA A 132 -3.76 11.89 -0.53
CA ALA A 132 -3.77 13.27 -1.01
C ALA A 132 -4.83 13.52 -2.12
N ALA A 133 -5.20 12.48 -2.87
CA ALA A 133 -6.24 12.53 -3.89
C ALA A 133 -7.64 12.12 -3.39
N HIS A 134 -7.79 11.83 -2.09
CA HIS A 134 -9.05 11.41 -1.46
C HIS A 134 -9.75 10.22 -2.16
N LEU A 135 -8.97 9.22 -2.60
CA LEU A 135 -9.48 8.08 -3.37
C LEU A 135 -9.96 6.88 -2.52
N ILE A 136 -9.97 7.02 -1.19
CA ILE A 136 -10.57 6.02 -0.28
C ILE A 136 -11.89 6.63 0.24
N PRO A 137 -13.04 6.32 -0.38
CA PRO A 137 -14.32 6.97 -0.08
C PRO A 137 -14.83 6.69 1.34
N GLU A 138 -14.37 5.62 1.99
CA GLU A 138 -14.79 5.20 3.32
C GLU A 138 -14.16 6.05 4.44
N LEU A 139 -13.17 6.90 4.13
CA LEU A 139 -12.50 7.72 5.14
C LEU A 139 -13.31 8.98 5.50
N PRO A 140 -13.34 9.38 6.79
CA PRO A 140 -13.86 10.68 7.19
C PRO A 140 -13.11 11.84 6.51
N VAL A 141 -13.68 13.04 6.56
CA VAL A 141 -13.08 14.24 5.95
C VAL A 141 -11.75 14.60 6.63
N TYR A 142 -10.73 14.89 5.82
CA TYR A 142 -9.44 15.45 6.22
C TYR A 142 -8.95 16.42 5.15
N THR A 143 -7.96 17.26 5.49
CA THR A 143 -7.36 18.24 4.57
C THR A 143 -5.84 18.20 4.55
N ASP A 144 -5.21 17.49 5.50
CA ASP A 144 -3.76 17.37 5.62
C ASP A 144 -3.35 15.90 5.78
N VAL A 145 -2.25 15.50 5.16
CA VAL A 145 -1.70 14.13 5.19
C VAL A 145 -0.26 14.18 5.66
N ARG A 146 -0.02 13.74 6.90
CA ARG A 146 1.31 13.68 7.51
C ARG A 146 1.82 12.25 7.46
N SER A 147 3.10 12.06 7.14
CA SER A 147 3.72 10.73 7.06
C SER A 147 4.67 10.48 8.23
N GLU A 148 4.82 9.22 8.64
CA GLU A 148 5.79 8.78 9.66
C GLU A 148 5.65 9.53 10.98
N VAL A 149 4.42 9.64 11.49
CA VAL A 149 4.09 10.45 12.67
C VAL A 149 4.17 9.61 13.95
N ASN A 150 4.82 10.15 14.97
CA ASN A 150 4.82 9.52 16.30
C ASN A 150 3.50 9.79 17.01
N VAL A 151 2.84 8.74 17.48
CA VAL A 151 1.62 8.79 18.29
C VAL A 151 1.82 7.85 19.47
N GLY A 152 1.91 8.41 20.67
CA GLY A 152 2.30 7.64 21.85
C GLY A 152 3.71 7.06 21.70
N ALA A 153 3.82 5.73 21.81
CA ALA A 153 5.09 5.00 21.77
C ALA A 153 5.49 4.49 20.38
N SER A 154 4.58 4.56 19.40
CA SER A 154 4.83 4.08 18.03
C SER A 154 4.84 5.20 17.00
N ARG A 155 5.42 4.85 15.86
CA ARG A 155 5.39 5.65 14.65
C ARG A 155 4.45 4.98 13.65
N PHE A 156 3.36 5.66 13.33
CA PHE A 156 2.39 5.22 12.34
C PHE A 156 2.72 5.80 10.97
N ASP A 157 2.31 5.08 9.93
CA ASP A 157 2.61 5.46 8.55
C ASP A 157 2.00 6.83 8.19
N PHE A 158 0.76 7.10 8.63
CA PHE A 158 0.07 8.36 8.35
C PHE A 158 -0.79 8.87 9.50
N VAL A 159 -0.92 10.20 9.55
CA VAL A 159 -2.00 10.89 10.28
C VAL A 159 -2.73 11.81 9.30
N LEU A 160 -4.04 11.63 9.18
CA LEU A 160 -4.90 12.47 8.37
C LEU A 160 -5.54 13.52 9.28
N ALA A 161 -5.21 14.79 9.07
CA ALA A 161 -5.58 15.89 9.96
C ALA A 161 -6.49 16.90 9.26
N GLY A 162 -7.01 17.85 10.05
CA GLY A 162 -7.87 18.93 9.55
C GLY A 162 -9.32 18.52 9.28
N GLY A 163 -9.73 17.37 9.82
CA GLY A 163 -11.13 16.99 10.05
C GLY A 163 -11.57 17.28 11.49
N PRO A 164 -12.74 16.77 11.92
CA PRO A 164 -13.21 16.87 13.31
C PRO A 164 -12.28 16.21 14.33
N GLN A 165 -11.62 15.12 13.92
CA GLN A 165 -10.60 14.41 14.67
C GLN A 165 -9.52 13.94 13.69
N ASP A 166 -8.29 13.84 14.17
CA ASP A 166 -7.21 13.22 13.39
C ASP A 166 -7.53 11.73 13.15
N ILE A 167 -7.07 11.17 12.04
CA ILE A 167 -7.22 9.74 11.73
C ILE A 167 -5.83 9.13 11.71
N ILE A 168 -5.59 8.14 12.57
CA ILE A 168 -4.32 7.41 12.64
C ILE A 168 -4.39 6.23 11.66
N LEU A 169 -3.44 6.14 10.73
CA LEU A 169 -3.48 5.16 9.66
C LEU A 169 -2.17 4.39 9.55
N GLU A 170 -2.29 3.06 9.53
CA GLU A 170 -1.18 2.12 9.28
C GLU A 170 -1.40 1.39 7.95
N VAL A 171 -0.33 1.16 7.21
CA VAL A 171 -0.30 0.44 5.95
C VAL A 171 0.36 -0.93 6.16
N LYS A 172 -0.25 -1.97 5.60
CA LYS A 172 0.33 -3.30 5.46
C LYS A 172 0.41 -3.67 3.98
N SER A 173 1.52 -4.29 3.61
CA SER A 173 1.79 -4.72 2.24
C SER A 173 1.41 -6.19 2.06
N ALA A 174 0.44 -6.48 1.19
CA ALA A 174 0.07 -7.82 0.80
C ALA A 174 0.73 -8.22 -0.53
N GLY A 175 1.86 -8.91 -0.45
CA GLY A 175 2.64 -9.37 -1.61
C GLY A 175 2.39 -10.84 -1.99
N ARG A 176 1.69 -11.61 -1.14
CA ARG A 176 1.43 -13.04 -1.37
C ARG A 176 0.12 -13.21 -2.12
N LEU A 177 0.18 -13.53 -3.41
CA LEU A 177 -0.99 -13.86 -4.21
C LEU A 177 -1.40 -15.32 -3.98
N HIS A 178 -2.67 -15.55 -3.69
CA HIS A 178 -3.24 -16.89 -3.51
C HIS A 178 -3.38 -17.62 -4.85
N PRO A 179 -3.52 -18.96 -4.85
CA PRO A 179 -3.70 -19.76 -6.07
C PRO A 179 -4.90 -19.34 -6.93
N ASP A 180 -5.93 -18.73 -6.34
CA ASP A 180 -7.11 -18.22 -7.05
C ASP A 180 -6.82 -16.96 -7.88
N ALA A 181 -5.66 -16.32 -7.68
CA ALA A 181 -5.27 -15.03 -8.25
C ALA A 181 -6.23 -13.86 -7.94
N MET A 182 -7.18 -14.05 -7.02
CA MET A 182 -8.18 -13.05 -6.63
C MET A 182 -7.90 -12.46 -5.25
N THR A 183 -7.03 -13.10 -4.47
CA THR A 183 -6.72 -12.73 -3.08
C THR A 183 -5.23 -12.47 -2.90
N ALA A 184 -4.87 -11.30 -2.35
CA ALA A 184 -3.52 -11.05 -1.86
C ALA A 184 -3.52 -10.99 -0.33
N SER A 185 -2.59 -11.71 0.31
CA SER A 185 -2.50 -11.77 1.77
C SER A 185 -1.22 -11.20 2.35
N VAL A 186 -1.30 -10.87 3.64
CA VAL A 186 -0.21 -10.46 4.54
C VAL A 186 -0.37 -11.21 5.87
N PRO A 187 0.69 -11.68 6.52
CA PRO A 187 2.10 -11.50 6.17
C PRO A 187 2.66 -12.62 5.29
N ASP A 188 3.90 -12.47 4.85
CA ASP A 188 4.70 -13.49 4.19
C ASP A 188 5.55 -14.31 5.19
N ALA A 189 5.72 -13.81 6.41
CA ALA A 189 6.30 -14.51 7.55
C ALA A 189 5.79 -13.91 8.88
N PRO A 190 5.81 -14.67 10.00
CA PRO A 190 5.42 -14.16 11.31
C PRO A 190 6.14 -12.86 11.71
N SER A 191 5.39 -11.90 12.28
CA SER A 191 5.92 -10.58 12.67
C SER A 191 5.28 -10.05 13.95
N SER A 192 5.98 -10.24 15.08
CA SER A 192 5.55 -9.69 16.38
C SER A 192 5.44 -8.16 16.38
N ARG A 193 6.25 -7.48 15.57
CA ARG A 193 6.16 -6.02 15.41
C ARG A 193 4.85 -5.60 14.74
N ALA A 194 4.39 -6.35 13.74
CA ALA A 194 3.15 -6.03 13.04
C ALA A 194 1.95 -6.17 13.97
N ALA A 195 1.88 -7.26 14.74
CA ALA A 195 0.82 -7.46 15.73
C ALA A 195 0.78 -6.35 16.77
N ARG A 196 1.94 -5.98 17.35
CA ARG A 196 2.01 -4.90 18.34
C ARG A 196 1.49 -3.56 17.81
N HIS A 197 1.86 -3.17 16.59
CA HIS A 197 1.35 -1.93 15.98
C HIS A 197 -0.18 -1.96 15.82
N VAL A 198 -0.75 -3.12 15.51
CA VAL A 198 -2.20 -3.29 15.37
C VAL A 198 -2.89 -3.23 16.75
N ASP A 199 -2.30 -3.79 17.79
CA ASP A 199 -2.81 -3.67 19.17
C ASP A 199 -2.80 -2.22 19.67
N GLU A 200 -1.78 -1.44 19.28
CA GLU A 200 -1.71 -0.01 19.58
C GLU A 200 -2.80 0.77 18.83
N LEU A 201 -3.09 0.44 17.56
CA LEU A 201 -4.26 0.98 16.87
C LEU A 201 -5.57 0.62 17.58
N ALA A 202 -5.73 -0.63 18.02
CA ALA A 202 -6.92 -1.07 18.75
C ALA A 202 -7.12 -0.27 20.05
N THR A 203 -6.03 -0.01 20.77
CA THR A 203 -6.03 0.80 21.98
C THR A 203 -6.52 2.21 21.69
N LEU A 204 -5.99 2.87 20.64
CA LEU A 204 -6.44 4.19 20.21
C LEU A 204 -7.92 4.18 19.80
N ALA A 205 -8.36 3.16 19.04
CA ALA A 205 -9.74 3.01 18.61
C ALA A 205 -10.71 2.95 19.81
N SER A 206 -10.38 2.13 20.81
CA SER A 206 -11.17 1.99 22.04
C SER A 206 -11.28 3.27 22.87
N GLN A 207 -10.37 4.22 22.67
CA GLN A 207 -10.37 5.54 23.30
C GLN A 207 -11.18 6.58 22.49
N GLY A 208 -11.79 6.16 21.38
CA GLY A 208 -12.58 7.03 20.49
C GLY A 208 -11.74 7.80 19.47
N GLN A 209 -10.46 7.45 19.29
CA GLN A 209 -9.62 7.98 18.22
C GLN A 209 -9.95 7.26 16.90
N PRO A 210 -10.26 7.95 15.80
CA PRO A 210 -10.41 7.31 14.49
C PRO A 210 -9.09 6.66 14.04
N THR A 211 -9.16 5.37 13.71
CA THR A 211 -8.01 4.55 13.34
C THR A 211 -8.31 3.68 12.14
N VAL A 212 -7.35 3.54 11.23
CA VAL A 212 -7.50 2.79 9.98
C VAL A 212 -6.31 1.88 9.75
N LEU A 213 -6.58 0.63 9.39
CA LEU A 213 -5.59 -0.31 8.86
C LEU A 213 -5.85 -0.50 7.36
N VAL A 214 -4.89 -0.13 6.52
CA VAL A 214 -4.97 -0.33 5.07
C VAL A 214 -4.09 -1.49 4.66
N VAL A 215 -4.66 -2.51 4.02
CA VAL A 215 -3.91 -3.62 3.41
C VAL A 215 -3.81 -3.38 1.90
N VAL A 216 -2.61 -3.11 1.41
CA VAL A 216 -2.34 -2.80 0.00
C VAL A 216 -1.83 -4.05 -0.71
N ALA A 217 -2.64 -4.58 -1.62
CA ALA A 217 -2.22 -5.64 -2.53
C ALA A 217 -1.23 -5.11 -3.55
N GLN A 218 -0.15 -5.85 -3.80
CA GLN A 218 0.76 -5.59 -4.92
C GLN A 218 0.43 -6.46 -6.13
N ALA A 219 -0.87 -6.53 -6.45
CA ALA A 219 -1.46 -7.22 -7.58
C ALA A 219 -2.89 -6.68 -7.80
N THR A 220 -3.42 -6.86 -9.01
CA THR A 220 -4.85 -6.67 -9.29
C THR A 220 -5.64 -7.80 -8.64
N VAL A 221 -6.45 -7.50 -7.63
CA VAL A 221 -7.19 -8.48 -6.83
C VAL A 221 -8.59 -7.96 -6.51
N THR A 222 -9.51 -8.85 -6.12
CA THR A 222 -10.86 -8.45 -5.67
C THR A 222 -10.98 -8.40 -4.15
N ARG A 223 -9.95 -8.85 -3.43
CA ARG A 223 -9.91 -8.87 -1.97
C ARG A 223 -8.48 -8.96 -1.46
N THR A 224 -8.27 -8.42 -0.27
CA THR A 224 -7.06 -8.66 0.53
C THR A 224 -7.38 -9.58 1.69
N ALA A 225 -6.36 -10.14 2.33
CA ALA A 225 -6.55 -10.99 3.50
C ALA A 225 -5.42 -10.86 4.53
N ILE A 226 -5.76 -11.07 5.81
CA ILE A 226 -4.77 -11.37 6.84
C ILE A 226 -4.61 -12.89 6.92
N ASP A 227 -3.38 -13.37 6.76
CA ASP A 227 -3.04 -14.79 6.63
C ASP A 227 -2.77 -15.41 8.02
N GLY A 228 -3.82 -15.94 8.64
CA GLY A 228 -3.75 -16.55 9.97
C GLY A 228 -2.96 -17.86 10.03
N ASP A 229 -2.83 -18.57 8.90
CA ASP A 229 -2.03 -19.79 8.82
C ASP A 229 -0.53 -19.48 8.93
N ILE A 230 -0.12 -18.30 8.45
CA ILE A 230 1.25 -17.82 8.55
C ILE A 230 1.49 -17.13 9.90
N ASP A 231 0.59 -16.25 10.33
CA ASP A 231 0.72 -15.51 11.60
C ASP A 231 -0.62 -15.43 12.34
N PRO A 232 -0.95 -16.43 13.19
CA PRO A 232 -2.19 -16.44 13.96
C PRO A 232 -2.24 -15.30 14.99
N VAL A 233 -1.09 -14.80 15.45
CA VAL A 233 -1.02 -13.69 16.40
C VAL A 233 -1.43 -12.38 15.72
N LEU A 234 -0.90 -12.11 14.52
CA LEU A 234 -1.32 -10.94 13.74
C LEU A 234 -2.80 -11.02 13.35
N ALA A 235 -3.28 -12.20 12.94
CA ALA A 235 -4.70 -12.38 12.61
C ALA A 235 -5.62 -12.09 13.80
N SER A 236 -5.27 -12.59 14.99
CA SER A 236 -5.98 -12.30 16.24
C SER A 236 -5.93 -10.81 16.58
N ALA A 237 -4.77 -10.17 16.49
CA ALA A 237 -4.61 -8.73 16.73
C ALA A 237 -5.50 -7.89 15.79
N VAL A 238 -5.54 -8.22 14.49
CA VAL A 238 -6.39 -7.51 13.52
C VAL A 238 -7.88 -7.75 13.80
N SER A 239 -8.28 -8.96 14.18
CA SER A 239 -9.67 -9.25 14.58
C SER A 239 -10.08 -8.41 15.79
N ASN A 240 -9.25 -8.40 16.84
CA ASN A 240 -9.49 -7.62 18.05
C ASN A 240 -9.53 -6.11 17.75
N ALA A 241 -8.61 -5.63 16.91
CA ALA A 241 -8.58 -4.25 16.46
C ALA A 241 -9.85 -3.86 15.71
N HIS A 242 -10.32 -4.71 14.81
CA HIS A 242 -11.57 -4.48 14.10
C HIS A 242 -12.77 -4.41 15.05
N ALA A 243 -12.84 -5.33 16.02
CA ALA A 243 -13.87 -5.31 17.07
C ALA A 243 -13.79 -4.08 17.98
N ALA A 244 -12.59 -3.53 18.20
CA ALA A 244 -12.37 -2.29 18.96
C ALA A 244 -12.68 -1.01 18.19
N GLY A 245 -13.05 -1.10 16.90
CA GLY A 245 -13.43 0.04 16.07
C GLY A 245 -12.37 0.48 15.05
N VAL A 246 -11.28 -0.27 14.87
CA VAL A 246 -10.34 -0.02 13.76
C VAL A 246 -11.03 -0.34 12.44
N HIS A 247 -11.06 0.65 11.54
CA HIS A 247 -11.57 0.44 10.18
C HIS A 247 -10.52 -0.25 9.32
N VAL A 248 -10.86 -1.38 8.71
CA VAL A 248 -9.93 -2.17 7.89
C VAL A 248 -10.31 -2.06 6.42
N VAL A 249 -9.38 -1.60 5.58
CA VAL A 249 -9.60 -1.35 4.15
C VAL A 249 -8.60 -2.16 3.34
N GLY A 250 -9.08 -2.88 2.32
CA GLY A 250 -8.23 -3.47 1.29
C GLY A 250 -8.04 -2.50 0.12
N VAL A 251 -6.88 -2.53 -0.51
CA VAL A 251 -6.58 -1.77 -1.74
C VAL A 251 -6.03 -2.71 -2.79
N SER A 252 -6.68 -2.76 -3.96
CA SER A 252 -6.10 -3.36 -5.16
C SER A 252 -5.15 -2.37 -5.81
N ALA A 253 -3.90 -2.79 -6.02
CA ALA A 253 -2.93 -2.00 -6.76
C ALA A 253 -2.13 -2.87 -7.73
N ARG A 254 -2.27 -2.57 -9.01
CA ARG A 254 -1.55 -3.25 -10.08
C ARG A 254 -0.05 -2.97 -9.94
N PHE A 255 0.73 -4.03 -9.86
CA PHE A 255 2.18 -3.96 -9.80
C PHE A 255 2.79 -4.41 -11.14
N ASP A 256 3.73 -3.62 -11.66
CA ASP A 256 4.56 -4.01 -12.80
C ASP A 256 6.00 -3.47 -12.64
N ARG A 257 6.84 -3.68 -13.66
CA ARG A 257 8.24 -3.23 -13.63
C ARG A 257 8.41 -1.70 -13.58
N ASN A 258 7.38 -0.93 -13.92
CA ASN A 258 7.44 0.53 -13.91
C ASN A 258 7.02 1.09 -12.55
N GLY A 259 6.10 0.42 -11.84
CA GLY A 259 5.64 0.89 -10.55
C GLY A 259 4.47 0.13 -9.96
N LEU A 260 3.87 0.77 -8.95
CA LEU A 260 2.64 0.32 -8.30
C LEU A 260 1.54 1.36 -8.55
N TYR A 261 0.38 0.91 -9.00
CA TYR A 261 -0.72 1.77 -9.45
C TYR A 261 -1.99 1.43 -8.71
N PHE A 262 -2.59 2.42 -8.04
CA PHE A 262 -3.89 2.27 -7.40
C PHE A 262 -4.97 1.95 -8.44
N GLU A 263 -5.85 1.02 -8.12
CA GLU A 263 -7.03 0.71 -8.93
C GLU A 263 -8.32 1.05 -8.20
N HIS A 264 -8.58 0.39 -7.06
CA HIS A 264 -9.80 0.56 -6.27
C HIS A 264 -9.65 -0.02 -4.85
N THR A 265 -10.57 0.35 -3.96
CA THR A 265 -10.71 -0.30 -2.65
C THR A 265 -11.41 -1.65 -2.81
N VAL A 266 -11.02 -2.61 -1.96
CA VAL A 266 -11.57 -3.97 -1.93
C VAL A 266 -11.81 -4.40 -0.48
N ALA A 267 -12.61 -5.44 -0.28
CA ALA A 267 -12.79 -6.01 1.05
C ALA A 267 -11.48 -6.63 1.56
N CYS A 268 -11.21 -6.47 2.85
CA CYS A 268 -10.15 -7.19 3.54
C CYS A 268 -10.74 -8.31 4.40
N ILE A 269 -10.41 -9.56 4.08
CA ILE A 269 -10.83 -10.73 4.85
C ILE A 269 -9.92 -10.88 6.06
N ILE A 270 -10.52 -10.93 7.25
CA ILE A 270 -9.82 -11.26 8.49
C ILE A 270 -10.08 -12.74 8.76
N HIS A 271 -9.19 -13.61 8.28
CA HIS A 271 -9.30 -15.03 8.58
C HIS A 271 -9.07 -15.25 10.07
N HIS A 272 -10.09 -15.77 10.76
CA HIS A 272 -9.88 -16.36 12.07
C HIS A 272 -9.22 -17.71 11.83
N SER A 273 -8.05 -17.95 12.44
CA SER A 273 -7.58 -19.32 12.56
C SER A 273 -8.69 -20.12 13.25
N PRO A 274 -9.15 -21.26 12.71
CA PRO A 274 -9.74 -22.26 13.58
C PRO A 274 -8.65 -22.54 14.64
N ASN A 275 -9.02 -22.45 15.92
CA ASN A 275 -8.10 -22.41 17.06
C ASN A 275 -6.90 -23.40 17.01
N PRO A 276 -5.79 -23.07 17.71
CA PRO A 276 -4.58 -23.91 17.79
C PRO A 276 -4.82 -25.31 18.35
#